data_AF-A0A370N804-F1
#
_entry.id   AF-A0A370N804-F1
#
_cell.length_a   1.000
_cell.length_b   1.000
_cell.length_c   1.000
_cell.angle_alpha   90.00
_cell.angle_beta   90.00
_cell.angle_gamma   90.00
#
_symmetry.space_group_name_H-M   'P 1'
#
loop_
_entity.id
_entity.type
_entity.pdbx_description
1 polymer ?
#
loop_
_entity_poly.entity_id
_entity_poly.type
_entity_poly.pdbx_seq_one_letter_code
_entity_poly.pdbx_strand_id
1 'polypeptide(L)'
;MRRILARPEQTSLPNTLTERFPLFAYAGRNAAELWLLGAPLSACDFRDLRFRNLVAGDTSFAGDAARRDAFNDAFAREIALSIARQSRAEVRHG
;
A
#
# COMPACT_ATOMS: atom_id res chain seq x y z
N MET A 1 12.71 -8.19 24.14
CA MET A 1 12.11 -7.73 22.87
C MET A 1 12.43 -8.73 21.77
N ARG A 2 11.44 -9.44 21.21
CA ARG A 2 11.65 -10.32 20.04
C ARG A 2 11.68 -9.46 18.78
N ARG A 3 12.81 -9.45 18.08
CA ARG A 3 12.97 -8.77 16.79
C ARG A 3 12.31 -9.64 15.71
N ILE A 4 11.08 -9.31 15.34
CA ILE A 4 10.44 -9.94 14.18
C ILE A 4 11.11 -9.35 12.94
N LEU A 5 11.90 -10.16 12.25
CA LEU A 5 12.45 -9.78 10.95
C LEU A 5 11.29 -9.76 9.94
N ALA A 6 11.26 -8.73 9.10
CA ALA A 6 10.37 -8.70 7.95
C ALA A 6 10.62 -9.96 7.11
N ARG A 7 9.55 -10.57 6.59
CA ARG A 7 9.69 -11.78 5.78
C ARG A 7 10.54 -11.48 4.54
N PRO A 8 11.29 -12.46 3.99
CA PRO A 8 12.13 -12.24 2.80
C PRO A 8 11.35 -11.74 1.59
N GLU A 9 10.05 -12.05 1.51
CA GLU A 9 9.12 -11.54 0.49
C GLU A 9 8.70 -10.06 0.69
N GLN A 10 9.05 -9.44 1.82
CA GLN A 10 8.90 -8.01 2.08
C GLN A 10 10.18 -7.25 1.73
N THR A 11 10.90 -7.67 0.69
CA THR A 11 11.96 -6.84 0.12
C THR A 11 11.30 -5.54 -0.32
N SER A 12 11.46 -4.47 0.47
CA SER A 12 11.17 -3.12 0.03
C SER A 12 12.03 -2.93 -1.21
N LEU A 13 11.41 -3.03 -2.39
CA LEU A 13 12.07 -2.62 -3.62
C LEU A 13 12.50 -1.17 -3.34
N PRO A 14 13.78 -0.83 -3.57
CA PRO A 14 14.25 0.52 -3.32
C PRO A 14 13.28 1.47 -4.03
N ASN A 15 13.01 2.64 -3.42
CA ASN A 15 11.99 3.65 -3.75
C ASN A 15 11.79 3.99 -5.25
N THR A 16 12.61 3.44 -6.14
CA THR A 16 12.54 3.40 -7.60
C THR A 16 11.13 3.21 -8.18
N LEU A 17 10.28 2.31 -7.67
CA LEU A 17 8.94 2.11 -8.29
C LEU A 17 7.98 3.24 -7.96
N THR A 18 7.97 3.71 -6.72
CA THR A 18 7.18 4.87 -6.28
C THR A 18 7.64 6.14 -6.99
N GLU A 19 8.96 6.33 -7.13
CA GLU A 19 9.55 7.44 -7.88
C GLU A 19 9.27 7.36 -9.39
N ARG A 20 9.23 6.15 -9.95
CA ARG A 20 8.96 5.90 -11.38
C ARG A 20 7.47 6.01 -11.73
N PHE A 21 6.57 5.70 -10.80
CA PHE A 21 5.12 5.73 -11.00
C PHE A 21 4.41 6.53 -9.89
N PRO A 22 4.68 7.85 -9.76
CA PRO A 22 4.22 8.65 -8.62
C PRO A 22 2.69 8.73 -8.52
N LEU A 23 1.98 8.72 -9.65
CA LEU A 23 0.51 8.73 -9.66
C LEU A 23 -0.09 7.45 -9.07
N PHE A 24 0.51 6.30 -9.37
CA PHE A 24 0.06 5.00 -8.86
C PHE A 24 0.38 4.85 -7.38
N ALA A 25 1.56 5.31 -6.96
CA ALA A 25 1.92 5.33 -5.54
C ALA A 25 1.00 6.26 -4.74
N TYR A 26 0.70 7.46 -5.27
CA TYR A 26 -0.24 8.38 -4.63
C TYR A 26 -1.65 7.76 -4.51
N ALA A 27 -2.16 7.15 -5.58
CA ALA A 27 -3.45 6.48 -5.56
C ALA A 27 -3.48 5.30 -4.57
N GLY A 28 -2.38 4.53 -4.47
CA GLY A 28 -2.23 3.43 -3.53
C GLY A 28 -2.28 3.90 -2.07
N ARG A 29 -1.54 4.98 -1.76
CA ARG A 29 -1.59 5.63 -0.44
C ARG A 29 -2.99 6.13 -0.10
N ASN A 30 -3.64 6.85 -1.02
CA ASN A 30 -4.99 7.38 -0.79
C ASN A 30 -6.01 6.25 -0.58
N ALA A 31 -5.91 5.16 -1.34
CA ALA A 31 -6.73 3.98 -1.13
C ALA A 31 -6.52 3.36 0.27
N ALA A 32 -5.28 3.30 0.76
CA ALA A 32 -5.00 2.82 2.11
C ALA A 32 -5.59 3.73 3.19
N GLU A 33 -5.45 5.05 3.05
CA GLU A 33 -6.08 6.04 3.95
C GLU A 33 -7.60 5.84 4.00
N LEU A 34 -8.26 5.66 2.86
CA LEU A 34 -9.69 5.37 2.80
C LEU A 34 -10.08 4.04 3.45
N TRP A 35 -9.26 3.00 3.27
CA TRP A 35 -9.50 1.71 3.90
C TRP A 35 -9.36 1.78 5.42
N LEU A 36 -8.36 2.52 5.93
CA LEU A 36 -8.14 2.71 7.36
C LEU A 36 -9.29 3.46 8.07
N LEU A 37 -10.09 4.24 7.33
CA LEU A 37 -11.25 4.95 7.89
C LEU A 37 -12.44 4.04 8.20
N GLY A 38 -12.61 2.91 7.51
CA GLY A 38 -13.83 2.10 7.67
C GLY A 38 -13.82 0.67 7.14
N ALA A 39 -12.72 0.21 6.53
CA ALA A 39 -12.46 -1.15 6.08
C ALA A 39 -13.69 -1.91 5.52
N PRO A 40 -14.38 -1.39 4.47
CA PRO A 40 -15.64 -1.96 3.98
C PRO A 40 -15.49 -3.34 3.29
N LEU A 41 -14.25 -3.71 2.95
CA LEU A 41 -13.86 -5.00 2.37
C LEU A 41 -12.55 -5.46 3.01
N SER A 42 -12.13 -6.69 2.72
CA SER A 42 -10.76 -7.11 3.04
C SER A 42 -9.74 -6.15 2.38
N ALA A 43 -8.57 -6.00 2.99
CA ALA A 43 -7.54 -5.09 2.47
C ALA A 43 -7.14 -5.45 1.03
N CYS A 44 -7.08 -6.74 0.70
CA CYS A 44 -6.76 -7.22 -0.65
C CYS A 44 -7.87 -6.88 -1.65
N ASP A 45 -9.12 -7.17 -1.31
CA ASP A 45 -10.25 -6.93 -2.22
C ASP A 45 -10.45 -5.43 -2.47
N PHE A 46 -10.32 -4.62 -1.42
CA PHE A 46 -10.41 -3.17 -1.55
C PHE A 46 -9.29 -2.61 -2.43
N ARG A 47 -8.04 -3.03 -2.19
CA ARG A 47 -6.87 -2.63 -2.99
C ARG A 47 -7.07 -3.00 -4.46
N ASP A 48 -7.47 -4.23 -4.75
CA ASP A 48 -7.64 -4.72 -6.12
C ASP A 48 -8.81 -4.03 -6.83
N LEU A 49 -9.93 -3.77 -6.15
CA LEU A 49 -11.03 -2.98 -6.67
C LEU A 49 -10.59 -1.54 -7.01
N ARG A 50 -9.86 -0.88 -6.09
CA ARG A 50 -9.37 0.48 -6.29
C ARG A 50 -8.38 0.57 -7.44
N PHE A 51 -7.47 -0.39 -7.57
CA PHE A 51 -6.56 -0.44 -8.70
C PHE A 51 -7.32 -0.64 -10.02
N ARG A 52 -8.28 -1.56 -10.06
CA ARG A 52 -9.14 -1.76 -11.24
C ARG A 52 -9.88 -0.49 -11.64
N ASN A 53 -10.41 0.26 -10.67
CA ASN A 53 -11.10 1.53 -10.95
C ASN A 53 -10.14 2.62 -11.40
N LEU A 54 -8.91 2.65 -10.88
CA LEU A 54 -7.87 3.61 -11.28
C LEU A 54 -7.47 3.46 -12.75
N VAL A 55 -7.38 2.21 -13.23
CA VAL A 55 -7.03 1.90 -14.62
C VAL A 55 -8.25 1.71 -15.53
N ALA A 56 -9.46 1.86 -14.99
CA ALA A 56 -10.69 1.73 -15.77
C ALA A 56 -10.74 2.83 -16.84
N GLY A 57 -10.77 2.42 -18.11
CA GLY A 57 -10.71 3.32 -19.27
C GLY A 57 -9.38 3.27 -20.01
N ASP A 58 -8.34 2.64 -19.45
CA ASP A 58 -7.06 2.44 -20.11
C ASP A 58 -7.01 1.01 -20.70
N THR A 59 -7.10 0.89 -22.03
CA THR A 59 -7.02 -0.40 -22.71
C THR A 59 -5.57 -0.88 -22.75
N SER A 60 -5.16 -1.69 -21.78
CA SER A 60 -3.93 -2.50 -21.73
C SER A 60 -2.67 -1.84 -22.31
N PHE A 61 -1.82 -1.30 -21.44
CA PHE A 61 -0.49 -0.82 -21.83
C PHE A 61 0.62 -1.76 -21.31
N ALA A 62 1.73 -1.82 -22.06
CA ALA A 62 2.97 -2.38 -21.56
C ALA A 62 3.40 -1.61 -20.28
N GLY A 63 3.59 -2.31 -19.16
CA GLY A 63 4.03 -1.72 -17.88
C GLY A 63 3.01 -1.78 -16.73
N ASP A 64 1.83 -2.38 -16.94
CA ASP A 64 0.79 -2.51 -15.92
C ASP A 64 1.25 -3.24 -14.65
N ALA A 65 2.13 -4.24 -14.78
CA ALA A 65 2.68 -4.94 -13.63
C ALA A 65 3.46 -4.01 -12.69
N ALA A 66 4.38 -3.20 -13.24
CA ALA A 66 5.20 -2.29 -12.42
C ALA A 66 4.40 -1.13 -11.83
N ARG A 67 3.37 -0.65 -12.54
CA ARG A 67 2.39 0.32 -12.03
C ARG A 67 1.56 -0.27 -10.89
N ARG A 68 1.13 -1.52 -11.02
CA ARG A 68 0.43 -2.27 -9.97
C ARG A 68 1.31 -2.48 -8.75
N ASP A 69 2.58 -2.81 -8.94
CA ASP A 69 3.53 -2.96 -7.84
C ASP A 69 3.75 -1.65 -7.08
N ALA A 70 3.88 -0.52 -7.78
CA ALA A 70 3.99 0.80 -7.15
C ALA A 70 2.73 1.16 -6.33
N PHE A 71 1.54 0.86 -6.85
CA PHE A 71 0.27 1.03 -6.12
C PHE A 71 0.21 0.14 -4.88
N ASN A 72 0.54 -1.15 -5.03
CA ASN A 72 0.48 -2.14 -3.96
C ASN A 72 1.48 -1.84 -2.84
N ASP A 73 2.72 -1.44 -3.17
CA ASP A 73 3.73 -1.06 -2.19
C ASP A 73 3.29 0.16 -1.39
N ALA A 74 2.79 1.20 -2.06
CA ALA A 74 2.31 2.40 -1.37
C ALA A 74 1.11 2.11 -0.46
N PHE A 75 0.17 1.28 -0.92
CA PHE A 75 -0.98 0.83 -0.13
C PHE A 75 -0.53 0.08 1.14
N ALA A 76 0.34 -0.92 0.97
CA ALA A 76 0.84 -1.72 2.08
C ALA A 76 1.68 -0.89 3.07
N ARG A 77 2.52 0.01 2.55
CA ARG A 77 3.37 0.90 3.34
C ARG A 77 2.54 1.82 4.23
N GLU A 78 1.47 2.42 3.71
CA GLU A 78 0.63 3.32 4.51
C GLU A 78 -0.10 2.56 5.64
N ILE A 79 -0.61 1.35 5.36
CA ILE A 79 -1.18 0.49 6.41
C ILE A 79 -0.13 0.17 7.48
N ALA A 80 1.08 -0.23 7.07
CA ALA A 80 2.16 -0.54 8.01
C ALA A 80 2.57 0.68 8.85
N LEU A 81 2.61 1.88 8.25
CA LEU A 81 2.87 3.13 8.96
C LEU A 81 1.77 3.46 9.97
N SER A 82 0.50 3.28 9.60
CA SER A 82 -0.64 3.47 10.50
C SER A 82 -0.56 2.53 11.71
N ILE A 83 -0.33 1.23 11.48
CA ILE A 83 -0.14 0.24 12.56
C ILE A 83 1.02 0.65 13.46
N ALA A 84 2.18 0.99 12.89
CA ALA A 84 3.35 1.39 13.65
C ALA A 84 3.12 2.66 14.51
N ARG A 85 2.31 3.62 14.01
CA ARG A 85 1.93 4.82 14.76
C ARG A 85 1.01 4.48 15.94
N GLN A 86 0.01 3.64 15.70
CA GLN A 86 -0.95 3.21 16.74
C GLN A 86 -0.26 2.40 17.83
N SER A 87 0.57 1.41 17.48
CA SER A 87 1.30 0.61 18.47
C SER A 87 2.26 1.45 19.33
N ARG A 88 2.86 2.51 18.77
CA ARG A 88 3.70 3.44 19.55
C ARG A 88 2.90 4.31 20.51
N ALA A 89 1.66 4.64 20.16
CA ALA A 89 0.78 5.39 21.05
C ALA A 89 0.37 4.53 22.26
N GLU A 90 0.01 3.27 22.03
CA GLU A 90 -0.36 2.32 23.10
C GLU A 90 0.78 2.11 24.12
N VAL A 91 2.03 1.95 23.65
CA VAL A 91 3.21 1.79 24.53
C VAL A 91 3.53 3.04 25.36
N ARG A 92 3.10 4.23 24.93
CA ARG A 92 3.31 5.47 25.70
C ARG A 92 2.26 5.71 26.78
N HIS A 93 1.13 5.02 26.72
CA HIS A 93 0.00 5.20 27.63
C HIS A 93 -0.19 4.04 28.62
N GLY A 94 0.60 2.98 28.53
CA GLY A 94 0.68 1.89 29.53
C GLY A 94 1.97 1.96 30.33
#